data_AF-A0A7Y6E9D9-F1
#
_entry.id   AF-A0A7Y6E9D9-F1
#
_cell.length_a   1.000
_cell.length_b   1.000
_cell.length_c   1.000
_cell.angle_alpha   90.00
_cell.angle_beta   90.00
_cell.angle_gamma   90.00
#
_symmetry.space_group_name_H-M   'P 1'
#
loop_
_entity.id
_entity.type
_entity.pdbx_description
1 polymer ?
#
loop_
_entity_poly.entity_id
_entity_poly.type
_entity_poly.pdbx_seq_one_letter_code
_entity_poly.pdbx_strand_id
1 'polypeptide(L)'
;MNTTPTLEMLDPTALTVDINVRKDAALTADFIASIKEHGVMEPVIAHRKDDGVVHVLMGQRRTRAAVEAGRASIPVMIIESPEEAERIVTQVVENIQRAELTEADEADAYHQLSLIGVSAAAIAKKTGRTKTTVEGALKAKSSSAGSAALGKGYSIDEALIMADFEGDQDATEELESVIADEPDQLLHVAQMLRDRRDRAAALAALIAELEAEGKTIVEDAGHYANEKNLYVSAAKRADGEPATEEDANAYLISTDYRGQHNAKPVITGWQDLGFTPKYERYDGGTQAQKGPMTEEQKAERKTLIANNREMESSTKVRREFVKTLLSRKTAPKGWQYFTVHAITHDPETASGYDGKVATEMIGAKTGEDTDRWGWNPLRDHTAKTTARPEFSVIALICAGYEKTIQKDSWRSAEKRHFHYLNQLTTWGYTASTVEQIILDKHAAEDTATD
;
A
#
# COMPACT_ATOMS: atom_id res chain seq x y z
N MET A 1 50.67 4.97 -31.31
CA MET A 1 50.14 3.65 -31.72
C MET A 1 48.90 3.47 -30.88
N ASN A 2 47.72 3.26 -31.48
CA ASN A 2 46.48 3.08 -30.71
C ASN A 2 46.28 1.58 -30.51
N THR A 3 46.66 1.07 -29.36
CA THR A 3 46.51 -0.35 -29.06
C THR A 3 45.23 -0.55 -28.25
N THR A 4 44.32 -1.40 -28.74
CA THR A 4 43.04 -1.69 -28.07
C THR A 4 43.31 -2.33 -26.70
N PRO A 5 42.57 -1.95 -25.63
CA PRO A 5 42.71 -2.60 -24.33
C PRO A 5 42.47 -4.11 -24.46
N THR A 6 43.37 -4.91 -23.88
CA THR A 6 43.31 -6.38 -23.93
C THR A 6 42.91 -6.95 -22.58
N LEU A 7 41.99 -7.91 -22.58
CA LEU A 7 41.64 -8.68 -21.38
C LEU A 7 42.54 -9.93 -21.31
N GLU A 8 43.34 -10.02 -20.25
CA GLU A 8 44.30 -11.11 -20.02
C GLU A 8 44.05 -11.79 -18.68
N MET A 9 44.21 -13.12 -18.61
CA MET A 9 44.15 -13.87 -17.35
C MET A 9 45.55 -13.94 -16.75
N LEU A 10 45.81 -13.16 -15.69
CA LEU A 10 47.14 -13.03 -15.09
C LEU A 10 47.16 -13.55 -13.65
N ASP A 11 48.30 -14.10 -13.24
CA ASP A 11 48.55 -14.49 -11.85
C ASP A 11 48.54 -13.23 -10.95
N PRO A 12 47.66 -13.14 -9.94
CA PRO A 12 47.57 -11.96 -9.09
C PRO A 12 48.84 -11.69 -8.28
N THR A 13 49.71 -12.70 -8.07
CA THR A 13 51.00 -12.55 -7.37
C THR A 13 52.09 -11.93 -8.26
N ALA A 14 51.93 -11.98 -9.58
CA ALA A 14 52.84 -11.38 -10.55
C ALA A 14 52.53 -9.89 -10.84
N LEU A 15 51.47 -9.35 -10.24
CA LEU A 15 51.03 -7.96 -10.42
C LEU A 15 51.67 -7.04 -9.38
N THR A 16 52.23 -5.92 -9.82
CA THR A 16 52.78 -4.90 -8.91
C THR A 16 51.65 -3.97 -8.46
N VAL A 17 51.37 -3.97 -7.16
CA VAL A 17 50.41 -3.05 -6.54
C VAL A 17 51.17 -1.89 -5.90
N ASP A 18 51.13 -0.71 -6.52
CA ASP A 18 51.82 0.48 -6.01
C ASP A 18 51.26 0.94 -4.64
N ILE A 19 52.05 1.75 -3.92
CA ILE A 19 51.75 2.18 -2.54
C ILE A 19 50.44 2.95 -2.49
N ASN A 20 49.47 2.38 -1.77
CA ASN A 20 48.14 2.96 -1.58
C ASN A 20 48.21 4.22 -0.68
N VAL A 21 47.66 5.34 -1.16
CA VAL A 21 47.55 6.59 -0.38
C VAL A 21 46.45 6.50 0.70
N ARG A 22 45.52 5.54 0.61
CA ARG A 22 44.53 5.26 1.68
C ARG A 22 45.07 4.18 2.63
N LYS A 23 45.45 4.60 3.84
CA LYS A 23 46.02 3.74 4.89
C LYS A 23 45.02 2.81 5.60
N ASP A 24 43.71 2.90 5.36
CA ASP A 24 42.71 2.32 6.30
C ASP A 24 41.65 1.36 5.75
N ALA A 25 41.79 0.79 4.55
CA ALA A 25 40.83 -0.24 4.09
C ALA A 25 41.40 -1.65 4.31
N ALA A 26 41.24 -2.19 5.52
CA ALA A 26 41.49 -3.60 5.80
C ALA A 26 40.63 -4.50 4.89
N LEU A 27 41.20 -5.60 4.40
CA LEU A 27 40.43 -6.64 3.71
C LEU A 27 39.55 -7.36 4.75
N THR A 28 38.25 -7.46 4.47
CA THR A 28 37.34 -8.22 5.33
C THR A 28 37.37 -9.68 4.92
N ALA A 29 37.20 -10.59 5.89
CA ALA A 29 37.15 -12.03 5.64
C ALA A 29 36.06 -12.39 4.62
N ASP A 30 34.89 -11.74 4.71
CA ASP A 30 33.77 -11.96 3.79
C ASP A 30 34.11 -11.61 2.34
N PHE A 31 34.90 -10.56 2.12
CA PHE A 31 35.31 -10.17 0.76
C PHE A 31 36.28 -11.18 0.15
N ILE A 32 37.20 -11.72 0.96
CA ILE A 32 38.13 -12.78 0.53
C ILE A 32 37.36 -14.07 0.23
N ALA A 33 36.39 -14.43 1.08
CA ALA A 33 35.53 -15.60 0.87
C ALA A 33 34.75 -15.49 -0.45
N SER A 34 34.17 -14.32 -0.74
CA SER A 34 33.46 -14.05 -2.00
C SER A 34 34.37 -14.19 -3.22
N ILE A 35 35.60 -13.66 -3.18
CA ILE A 35 36.60 -13.80 -4.26
C ILE A 35 37.01 -15.27 -4.44
N LYS A 36 37.08 -16.05 -3.36
CA LYS A 36 37.41 -17.47 -3.43
C LYS A 36 36.32 -18.26 -4.14
N GLU A 37 35.06 -17.97 -3.81
CA GLU A 37 33.87 -18.66 -4.33
C GLU A 37 33.55 -18.28 -5.77
N HIS A 38 33.45 -16.98 -6.07
CA HIS A 38 32.98 -16.48 -7.36
C HIS A 38 34.12 -16.01 -8.29
N GLY A 39 35.34 -15.87 -7.78
CA GLY A 39 36.43 -15.25 -8.52
C GLY A 39 36.33 -13.73 -8.57
N VAL A 40 37.17 -13.10 -9.38
CA VAL A 40 37.16 -11.66 -9.62
C VAL A 40 36.23 -11.39 -10.81
N MET A 41 35.01 -10.91 -10.54
CA MET A 41 33.98 -10.68 -11.54
C MET A 41 34.23 -9.40 -12.36
N GLU A 42 34.67 -8.33 -11.70
CA GLU A 42 35.11 -7.11 -12.37
C GLU A 42 36.62 -7.15 -12.62
N PRO A 43 37.10 -7.04 -13.88
CA PRO A 43 38.52 -7.06 -14.20
C PRO A 43 39.33 -6.02 -13.42
N VAL A 44 40.56 -6.40 -13.04
CA VAL A 44 41.56 -5.48 -12.50
C VAL A 44 42.14 -4.67 -13.64
N ILE A 45 42.39 -3.38 -13.44
CA ILE A 45 42.93 -2.53 -14.50
C ILE A 45 44.39 -2.28 -14.21
N ALA A 46 45.22 -2.58 -15.18
CA ALA A 46 46.65 -2.47 -15.04
C ALA A 46 47.31 -1.96 -16.31
N HIS A 47 48.52 -1.44 -16.15
CA HIS A 47 49.36 -1.02 -17.26
C HIS A 47 50.63 -1.86 -17.27
N ARG A 48 50.98 -2.39 -18.45
CA ARG A 48 52.21 -3.13 -18.67
C ARG A 48 53.31 -2.16 -19.05
N LYS A 49 54.31 -1.98 -18.18
CA LYS A 49 55.48 -1.14 -18.45
C LYS A 49 56.39 -1.79 -19.51
N ASP A 50 57.33 -1.00 -20.03
CA ASP A 50 58.35 -1.43 -21.00
C ASP A 50 59.21 -2.62 -20.52
N ASP A 51 59.34 -2.80 -19.20
CA ASP A 51 60.03 -3.94 -18.57
C ASP A 51 59.16 -5.23 -18.49
N GLY A 52 57.93 -5.18 -19.02
CA GLY A 52 56.96 -6.28 -19.01
C GLY A 52 56.16 -6.40 -17.70
N VAL A 53 56.48 -5.61 -16.67
CA VAL A 53 55.82 -5.65 -15.36
C VAL A 53 54.45 -4.99 -15.44
N VAL A 54 53.45 -5.67 -14.90
CA VAL A 54 52.06 -5.22 -14.90
C VAL A 54 51.77 -4.48 -13.59
N HIS A 55 51.56 -3.18 -13.69
CA HIS A 55 51.25 -2.29 -12.56
C HIS A 55 49.75 -2.08 -12.43
N VAL A 56 49.19 -2.41 -11.26
CA VAL A 56 47.77 -2.25 -10.97
C VAL A 56 47.42 -0.78 -10.79
N LEU A 57 46.57 -0.27 -11.67
CA LEU A 57 46.03 1.09 -11.63
C LEU A 57 44.77 1.14 -10.77
N MET A 58 43.83 0.20 -10.99
CA MET A 58 42.59 0.08 -10.23
C MET A 58 42.29 -1.38 -9.89
N GLY A 59 41.67 -1.61 -8.73
CA GLY A 59 41.36 -2.97 -8.26
C GLY A 59 42.33 -3.53 -7.21
N GLN A 60 43.13 -2.68 -6.57
CA GLN A 60 44.14 -3.07 -5.56
C GLN A 60 43.59 -3.99 -4.45
N ARG A 61 42.36 -3.74 -3.97
CA ARG A 61 41.67 -4.62 -3.00
C ARG A 61 41.35 -5.98 -3.59
N ARG A 62 40.87 -6.05 -4.83
CA ARG A 62 40.56 -7.30 -5.55
C ARG A 62 41.83 -8.11 -5.80
N THR A 63 42.92 -7.46 -6.23
CA THR A 63 44.22 -8.12 -6.43
C THR A 63 44.72 -8.73 -5.13
N ARG A 64 44.76 -7.96 -4.03
CA ARG A 64 45.19 -8.47 -2.72
C ARG A 64 44.26 -9.57 -2.18
N ALA A 65 42.95 -9.41 -2.32
CA ALA A 65 41.99 -10.44 -1.92
C ALA A 65 42.13 -11.71 -2.75
N ALA A 66 42.46 -11.61 -4.04
CA ALA A 66 42.71 -12.77 -4.91
C ALA A 66 44.00 -13.51 -4.55
N VAL A 67 45.05 -12.78 -4.15
CA VAL A 67 46.27 -13.37 -3.57
C VAL A 67 45.93 -14.11 -2.28
N GLU A 68 45.19 -13.49 -1.35
CA GLU A 68 44.81 -14.09 -0.07
C GLU A 68 43.83 -15.27 -0.23
N ALA A 69 42.96 -15.22 -1.23
CA ALA A 69 42.06 -16.30 -1.62
C ALA A 69 42.77 -17.44 -2.39
N GLY A 70 44.05 -17.30 -2.76
CA GLY A 70 44.84 -18.32 -3.45
C GLY A 70 44.41 -18.57 -4.90
N ARG A 71 43.95 -17.54 -5.63
CA ARG A 71 43.52 -17.68 -7.03
C ARG A 71 44.73 -17.80 -7.97
N ALA A 72 44.70 -18.79 -8.87
CA ALA A 72 45.77 -19.01 -9.86
C ALA A 72 45.82 -17.92 -10.96
N SER A 73 44.67 -17.35 -11.32
CA SER A 73 44.59 -16.24 -12.27
C SER A 73 43.35 -15.38 -12.02
N ILE A 74 43.45 -14.12 -12.41
CA ILE A 74 42.36 -13.14 -12.39
C ILE A 74 42.26 -12.41 -13.73
N PRO A 75 41.06 -11.97 -14.15
CA PRO A 75 40.92 -11.11 -15.32
C PRO A 75 41.55 -9.75 -15.06
N VAL A 76 42.49 -9.37 -15.93
CA VAL A 76 43.19 -8.09 -15.91
C VAL A 76 43.03 -7.42 -17.27
N MET A 77 42.50 -6.21 -17.28
CA MET A 77 42.45 -5.36 -18.46
C MET A 77 43.75 -4.55 -18.54
N ILE A 78 44.56 -4.82 -19.57
CA ILE A 78 45.81 -4.12 -19.83
C ILE A 78 45.53 -2.88 -20.67
N ILE A 79 45.99 -1.72 -20.17
CA ILE A 79 45.96 -0.43 -20.87
C ILE A 79 47.39 0.10 -21.05
N GLU A 80 47.63 0.93 -22.07
CA GLU A 80 48.98 1.38 -22.48
C GLU A 80 49.61 2.46 -21.58
N SER A 81 48.85 3.24 -20.80
CA SER A 81 49.41 4.10 -19.74
C SER A 81 48.32 4.66 -18.79
N PRO A 82 48.69 5.14 -17.57
CA PRO A 82 47.75 5.83 -16.68
C PRO A 82 47.16 7.12 -17.28
N GLU A 83 47.96 7.85 -18.06
CA GLU A 83 47.56 9.08 -18.75
C GLU A 83 46.56 8.80 -19.88
N GLU A 84 46.61 7.59 -20.45
CA GLU A 84 45.71 7.16 -21.52
C GLU A 84 44.34 6.72 -21.01
N ALA A 85 44.21 6.26 -19.77
CA ALA A 85 42.90 6.11 -19.14
C ALA A 85 42.19 7.47 -19.05
N GLU A 86 42.89 8.50 -18.58
CA GLU A 86 42.33 9.84 -18.50
C GLU A 86 42.08 10.43 -19.90
N ARG A 87 42.93 10.11 -20.89
CA ARG A 87 42.71 10.45 -22.30
C ARG A 87 41.47 9.78 -22.88
N ILE A 88 41.28 8.47 -22.68
CA ILE A 88 40.11 7.72 -23.15
C ILE A 88 38.84 8.27 -22.50
N VAL A 89 38.86 8.50 -21.19
CA VAL A 89 37.72 9.11 -20.49
C VAL A 89 37.41 10.50 -21.05
N THR A 90 38.43 11.32 -21.28
CA THR A 90 38.27 12.66 -21.86
C THR A 90 37.71 12.57 -23.28
N GLN A 91 38.22 11.66 -24.11
CA GLN A 91 37.78 11.45 -25.49
C GLN A 91 36.34 10.94 -25.57
N VAL A 92 35.96 9.99 -24.71
CA VAL A 92 34.58 9.47 -24.64
C VAL A 92 33.63 10.58 -24.17
N VAL A 93 33.99 11.34 -23.14
CA VAL A 93 33.18 12.46 -22.64
C VAL A 93 33.05 13.57 -23.69
N GLU A 94 34.13 13.90 -24.38
CA GLU A 94 34.14 14.88 -25.48
C GLU A 94 33.28 14.42 -26.66
N ASN A 95 33.30 13.12 -26.98
CA ASN A 95 32.41 12.53 -27.99
C ASN A 95 30.95 12.58 -27.54
N ILE A 96 30.65 12.26 -26.28
CA ILE A 96 29.30 12.38 -25.69
C ILE A 96 28.79 13.82 -25.79
N GLN A 97 29.66 14.82 -25.57
CA GLN A 97 29.28 16.23 -25.59
C GLN A 97 29.22 16.84 -27.00
N ARG A 98 29.88 16.24 -27.99
CA ARG A 98 29.94 16.75 -29.37
C ARG A 98 28.89 16.16 -30.31
N ALA A 99 28.42 14.96 -30.03
CA ALA A 99 27.45 14.26 -30.86
C ALA A 99 26.04 14.39 -30.28
N GLU A 100 25.04 14.46 -31.15
CA GLU A 100 23.65 14.18 -30.78
C GLU A 100 23.53 12.68 -30.53
N LEU A 101 23.94 12.22 -29.34
CA LEU A 101 23.87 10.81 -28.96
C LEU A 101 22.43 10.42 -28.63
N THR A 102 22.05 9.20 -29.03
CA THR A 102 20.86 8.55 -28.49
C THR A 102 21.12 8.08 -27.07
N GLU A 103 20.07 7.82 -26.28
CA GLU A 103 20.25 7.27 -24.93
C GLU A 103 20.88 5.88 -24.93
N ALA A 104 20.72 5.12 -26.02
CA ALA A 104 21.43 3.85 -26.23
C ALA A 104 22.94 4.06 -26.39
N ASP A 105 23.36 5.06 -27.18
CA ASP A 105 24.78 5.39 -27.35
C ASP A 105 25.40 5.90 -26.04
N GLU A 106 24.64 6.70 -25.27
CA GLU A 106 25.07 7.13 -23.94
C GLU A 106 25.26 5.94 -22.99
N ALA A 107 24.30 5.01 -22.95
CA ALA A 107 24.41 3.81 -22.13
C ALA A 107 25.61 2.94 -22.53
N ASP A 108 25.89 2.81 -23.83
CA ASP A 108 27.08 2.11 -24.34
C ASP A 108 28.37 2.81 -23.92
N ALA A 109 28.43 4.13 -24.01
CA ALA A 109 29.58 4.90 -23.58
C ALA A 109 29.81 4.82 -22.06
N TYR A 110 28.73 4.88 -21.26
CA TYR A 110 28.81 4.69 -19.81
C TYR A 110 29.29 3.28 -19.45
N HIS A 111 28.79 2.27 -20.15
CA HIS A 111 29.22 0.89 -19.96
C HIS A 111 30.71 0.70 -20.31
N GLN A 112 31.19 1.27 -21.42
CA GLN A 112 32.62 1.27 -21.77
C GLN A 112 33.49 1.94 -20.70
N LEU A 113 33.06 3.10 -20.19
CA LEU A 113 33.74 3.80 -19.11
C LEU A 113 33.78 2.97 -17.82
N SER A 114 32.70 2.26 -17.51
CA SER A 114 32.61 1.33 -16.37
C SER A 114 33.59 0.17 -16.50
N LEU A 115 33.73 -0.42 -17.70
CA LEU A 115 34.67 -1.51 -17.98
C LEU A 115 36.13 -1.10 -17.76
N ILE A 116 36.47 0.17 -18.01
CA ILE A 116 37.78 0.76 -17.70
C ILE A 116 37.83 1.41 -16.30
N GLY A 117 36.90 1.04 -15.41
CA GLY A 117 36.98 1.30 -13.97
C GLY A 117 36.53 2.69 -13.52
N VAL A 118 35.90 3.46 -14.41
CA VAL A 118 35.35 4.77 -14.05
C VAL A 118 34.06 4.56 -13.26
N SER A 119 34.05 5.00 -12.01
CA SER A 119 32.85 4.93 -11.17
C SER A 119 31.67 5.72 -11.78
N ALA A 120 30.43 5.25 -11.58
CA ALA A 120 29.23 5.95 -12.04
C ALA A 120 29.17 7.42 -11.58
N ALA A 121 29.65 7.73 -10.36
CA ALA A 121 29.74 9.10 -9.85
C ALA A 121 30.73 9.98 -10.65
N ALA A 122 31.84 9.40 -11.10
CA ALA A 122 32.82 10.10 -11.92
C ALA A 122 32.31 10.31 -13.36
N ILE A 123 31.60 9.32 -13.93
CA ILE A 123 30.92 9.44 -15.22
C ILE A 123 29.90 10.59 -15.14
N ALA A 124 28.97 10.54 -14.19
CA ALA A 124 27.93 11.56 -13.97
C ALA A 124 28.52 12.97 -13.86
N LYS A 125 29.60 13.14 -13.08
CA LYS A 125 30.29 14.43 -12.94
C LYS A 125 30.88 14.95 -14.26
N LYS A 126 31.45 14.06 -15.08
CA LYS A 126 32.09 14.45 -16.35
C LYS A 126 31.08 14.67 -17.48
N THR A 127 29.97 13.94 -17.49
CA THR A 127 28.94 14.01 -18.54
C THR A 127 27.84 15.03 -18.22
N GLY A 128 27.71 15.46 -16.96
CA GLY A 128 26.66 16.37 -16.51
C GLY A 128 25.32 15.68 -16.24
N ARG A 129 25.24 14.35 -16.42
CA ARG A 129 24.07 13.55 -16.04
C ARG A 129 24.00 13.33 -14.53
N THR A 130 22.82 12.93 -14.05
CA THR A 130 22.67 12.52 -12.65
C THR A 130 23.34 11.16 -12.43
N LYS A 131 23.81 10.92 -11.20
CA LYS A 131 24.36 9.62 -10.81
C LYS A 131 23.34 8.49 -11.03
N THR A 132 22.07 8.74 -10.72
CA THR A 132 20.96 7.80 -10.88
C THR A 132 20.73 7.41 -12.33
N THR A 133 20.80 8.36 -13.28
CA THR A 133 20.69 8.05 -14.71
C THR A 133 21.83 7.14 -15.18
N VAL A 134 23.07 7.41 -14.74
CA VAL A 134 24.23 6.57 -15.10
C VAL A 134 24.10 5.17 -14.51
N GLU A 135 23.72 5.05 -13.24
CA GLU A 135 23.49 3.74 -12.59
C GLU A 135 22.35 2.96 -13.27
N GLY A 136 21.27 3.65 -13.66
CA GLY A 136 20.15 3.09 -14.41
C GLY A 136 20.57 2.56 -15.77
N ALA A 137 21.32 3.34 -16.55
CA ALA A 137 21.84 2.94 -17.85
C ALA A 137 22.75 1.71 -17.76
N LEU A 138 23.65 1.67 -16.76
CA LEU A 138 24.51 0.52 -16.51
C LEU A 138 23.71 -0.73 -16.14
N LYS A 139 22.69 -0.60 -15.27
CA LYS A 139 21.81 -1.72 -14.90
C LYS A 139 21.02 -2.22 -16.11
N ALA A 140 20.42 -1.32 -16.89
CA ALA A 140 19.70 -1.67 -18.11
C ALA A 140 20.61 -2.40 -19.11
N LYS A 141 21.86 -1.93 -19.31
CA LYS A 141 22.81 -2.57 -20.22
C LYS A 141 23.27 -3.95 -19.76
N SER A 142 23.26 -4.20 -18.45
CA SER A 142 23.65 -5.48 -17.87
C SER A 142 22.61 -6.59 -18.01
N SER A 143 21.36 -6.26 -18.39
CA SER A 143 20.27 -7.22 -18.60
C SER A 143 19.93 -7.35 -20.08
N SER A 144 19.44 -8.51 -20.51
CA SER A 144 19.11 -8.71 -21.93
C SER A 144 17.86 -7.93 -22.34
N ALA A 145 16.85 -7.84 -21.46
CA ALA A 145 15.65 -7.05 -21.69
C ALA A 145 15.95 -5.54 -21.75
N GLY A 146 16.76 -5.03 -20.81
CA GLY A 146 17.15 -3.62 -20.80
C GLY A 146 18.04 -3.24 -21.99
N SER A 147 19.01 -4.09 -22.35
CA SER A 147 19.83 -3.82 -23.54
C SER A 147 19.03 -3.92 -24.84
N ALA A 148 18.03 -4.81 -24.93
CA ALA A 148 17.14 -4.88 -26.08
C ALA A 148 16.25 -3.63 -26.18
N ALA A 149 15.73 -3.16 -25.05
CA ALA A 149 14.94 -1.93 -24.95
C ALA A 149 15.72 -0.69 -25.44
N LEU A 150 16.96 -0.51 -24.98
CA LEU A 150 17.84 0.55 -25.47
C LEU A 150 18.05 0.43 -26.99
N GLY A 151 18.29 -0.78 -27.50
CA GLY A 151 18.46 -1.04 -28.93
C GLY A 151 17.22 -0.74 -29.79
N LYS A 152 16.02 -0.74 -29.19
CA LYS A 152 14.76 -0.32 -29.81
C LYS A 152 14.55 1.20 -29.79
N GLY A 153 15.45 1.96 -29.15
CA GLY A 153 15.37 3.41 -29.02
C GLY A 153 14.56 3.90 -27.82
N TYR A 154 14.23 3.02 -26.87
CA TYR A 154 13.62 3.42 -25.61
C TYR A 154 14.63 4.19 -24.75
N SER A 155 14.12 5.07 -23.90
CA SER A 155 14.91 5.81 -22.91
C SER A 155 15.56 4.87 -21.89
N ILE A 156 16.59 5.38 -21.21
CA ILE A 156 17.27 4.69 -20.10
C ILE A 156 16.28 4.32 -19.00
N ASP A 157 15.29 5.16 -18.71
CA ASP A 157 14.31 4.91 -17.66
C ASP A 157 13.34 3.78 -18.07
N GLU A 158 12.87 3.78 -19.31
CA GLU A 158 12.06 2.68 -19.88
C GLU A 158 12.84 1.36 -19.91
N ALA A 159 14.09 1.40 -20.39
CA ALA A 159 14.95 0.23 -20.43
C ALA A 159 15.28 -0.31 -19.03
N LEU A 160 15.42 0.57 -18.03
CA LEU A 160 15.60 0.18 -16.65
C LEU A 160 14.35 -0.52 -16.08
N ILE A 161 13.16 -0.06 -16.46
CA ILE A 161 11.90 -0.74 -16.10
C ILE A 161 11.85 -2.12 -16.75
N MET A 162 12.18 -2.25 -18.04
CA MET A 162 12.23 -3.54 -18.73
C MET A 162 13.20 -4.52 -18.07
N ALA A 163 14.35 -4.02 -17.59
CA ALA A 163 15.33 -4.85 -16.88
C ALA A 163 14.79 -5.45 -15.57
N ASP A 164 13.79 -4.86 -14.92
CA ASP A 164 13.17 -5.42 -13.70
C ASP A 164 12.32 -6.68 -13.99
N PHE A 165 11.98 -6.93 -15.25
CA PHE A 165 11.16 -8.05 -15.74
C PHE A 165 11.95 -9.00 -16.63
N GLU A 166 13.27 -9.04 -16.45
CA GLU A 166 14.16 -9.99 -17.13
C GLU A 166 13.64 -11.44 -16.99
N GLY A 167 13.35 -12.09 -18.12
CA GLY A 167 12.83 -13.46 -18.17
C GLY A 167 11.30 -13.60 -18.10
N ASP A 168 10.56 -12.50 -17.96
CA ASP A 168 9.09 -12.46 -18.02
C ASP A 168 8.64 -11.84 -19.35
N GLN A 169 8.52 -12.68 -20.38
CA GLN A 169 8.20 -12.24 -21.74
C GLN A 169 6.84 -11.53 -21.80
N ASP A 170 5.81 -12.07 -21.13
CA ASP A 170 4.48 -11.49 -21.10
C ASP A 170 4.49 -10.08 -20.49
N ALA A 171 5.22 -9.89 -19.39
CA ALA A 171 5.39 -8.58 -18.76
C ALA A 171 6.13 -7.60 -19.69
N THR A 172 7.19 -8.04 -20.37
CA THR A 172 7.92 -7.18 -21.31
C THR A 172 7.06 -6.78 -22.52
N GLU A 173 6.24 -7.69 -23.06
CA GLU A 173 5.32 -7.40 -24.16
C GLU A 173 4.21 -6.42 -23.73
N GLU A 174 3.65 -6.60 -22.52
CA GLU A 174 2.67 -5.67 -21.94
C GLU A 174 3.27 -4.26 -21.78
N LEU A 175 4.50 -4.15 -21.27
CA LEU A 175 5.21 -2.88 -21.13
C LEU A 175 5.52 -2.23 -22.49
N GLU A 176 5.90 -3.00 -23.51
CA GLU A 176 6.18 -2.48 -24.85
C GLU A 176 4.92 -1.89 -25.51
N SER A 177 3.77 -2.55 -25.36
CA SER A 177 2.48 -2.01 -25.80
C SER A 177 2.15 -0.71 -25.07
N VAL A 178 2.36 -0.66 -23.76
CA VAL A 178 2.06 0.55 -22.96
C VAL A 178 2.96 1.72 -23.35
N ILE A 179 4.25 1.49 -23.62
CA ILE A 179 5.15 2.54 -24.12
C ILE A 179 4.64 3.09 -25.46
N ALA A 180 4.14 2.23 -26.35
CA ALA A 180 3.69 2.62 -27.67
C ALA A 180 2.33 3.35 -27.65
N ASP A 181 1.37 2.86 -26.86
CA ASP A 181 -0.03 3.29 -26.92
C ASP A 181 -0.38 4.31 -25.83
N GLU A 182 0.15 4.13 -24.61
CA GLU A 182 -0.23 4.90 -23.41
C GLU A 182 0.98 5.15 -22.47
N PRO A 183 2.01 5.90 -22.90
CA PRO A 183 3.27 6.02 -22.17
C PRO A 183 3.11 6.59 -20.74
N ASP A 184 2.10 7.43 -20.52
CA ASP A 184 1.75 7.96 -19.18
C ASP A 184 1.33 6.87 -18.18
N GLN A 185 0.92 5.68 -18.66
CA GLN A 185 0.54 4.53 -17.83
C GLN A 185 1.72 3.61 -17.48
N LEU A 186 2.90 3.82 -18.06
CA LEU A 186 4.04 2.89 -17.92
C LEU A 186 4.39 2.60 -16.46
N LEU A 187 4.49 3.63 -15.62
CA LEU A 187 4.83 3.46 -14.21
C LEU A 187 3.74 2.70 -13.42
N HIS A 188 2.46 2.90 -13.78
CA HIS A 188 1.35 2.21 -13.15
C HIS A 188 1.33 0.74 -13.54
N VAL A 189 1.52 0.43 -14.83
CA VAL A 189 1.56 -0.95 -15.32
C VAL A 189 2.79 -1.68 -14.78
N ALA A 190 3.97 -1.05 -14.77
CA ALA A 190 5.16 -1.63 -14.16
C ALA A 190 4.93 -1.94 -12.67
N GLN A 191 4.30 -1.04 -11.90
CA GLN A 191 3.99 -1.34 -10.49
C GLN A 191 2.97 -2.48 -10.35
N MET A 192 1.92 -2.51 -11.19
CA MET A 192 0.95 -3.61 -11.20
C MET A 192 1.61 -4.97 -11.46
N LEU A 193 2.57 -5.02 -12.40
CA LEU A 193 3.32 -6.23 -12.72
C LEU A 193 4.24 -6.66 -11.57
N ARG A 194 4.91 -5.72 -10.88
CA ARG A 194 5.66 -6.01 -9.65
C ARG A 194 4.75 -6.61 -8.58
N ASP A 195 3.60 -5.98 -8.32
CA ASP A 195 2.63 -6.47 -7.33
C ASP A 195 2.06 -7.85 -7.71
N ARG A 196 1.88 -8.13 -9.01
CA ARG A 196 1.45 -9.44 -9.52
C ARG A 196 2.52 -10.49 -9.25
N ARG A 197 3.78 -10.19 -9.59
CA ARG A 197 4.94 -11.07 -9.33
C ARG A 197 5.11 -11.36 -7.84
N ASP A 198 5.05 -10.34 -7.00
CA ASP A 198 5.25 -10.47 -5.56
C ASP A 198 4.11 -11.28 -4.92
N ARG A 199 2.85 -11.08 -5.36
CA ARG A 199 1.71 -11.92 -4.93
C ARG A 199 1.84 -13.36 -5.40
N ALA A 200 2.31 -13.60 -6.63
CA ALA A 200 2.54 -14.94 -7.14
C ALA A 200 3.66 -15.64 -6.37
N ALA A 201 4.76 -14.94 -6.07
CA ALA A 201 5.86 -15.44 -5.26
C ALA A 201 5.42 -15.76 -3.82
N ALA A 202 4.61 -14.89 -3.20
CA ALA A 202 4.07 -15.13 -1.87
C ALA A 202 3.12 -16.36 -1.83
N LEU A 203 2.29 -16.53 -2.86
CA LEU A 203 1.45 -17.72 -2.99
C LEU A 203 2.30 -18.99 -3.15
N ALA A 204 3.29 -18.96 -4.05
CA ALA A 204 4.18 -20.09 -4.29
C ALA A 204 4.97 -20.46 -3.02
N ALA A 205 5.45 -19.48 -2.26
CA ALA A 205 6.12 -19.70 -0.99
C ALA A 205 5.21 -20.37 0.05
N LEU A 206 3.96 -19.90 0.18
CA LEU A 206 2.99 -20.49 1.09
C LEU A 206 2.60 -21.92 0.69
N ILE A 207 2.45 -22.18 -0.61
CA ILE A 207 2.22 -23.54 -1.12
C ILE A 207 3.41 -24.44 -0.77
N ALA A 208 4.63 -24.00 -1.05
CA ALA A 208 5.84 -24.77 -0.77
C ALA A 208 6.03 -25.05 0.72
N GLU A 209 5.70 -24.10 1.59
CA GLU A 209 5.70 -24.27 3.05
C GLU A 209 4.72 -25.37 3.49
N LEU A 210 3.46 -25.28 3.05
CA LEU A 210 2.43 -26.28 3.36
C LEU A 210 2.78 -27.67 2.83
N GLU A 211 3.31 -27.75 1.61
CA GLU A 211 3.76 -29.01 1.01
C GLU A 211 4.96 -29.61 1.77
N ALA A 212 5.92 -28.79 2.20
CA ALA A 212 7.07 -29.24 3.00
C ALA A 212 6.65 -29.77 4.38
N GLU A 213 5.57 -29.23 4.96
CA GLU A 213 4.93 -29.75 6.16
C GLU A 213 4.08 -31.01 5.91
N GLY A 214 3.93 -31.46 4.67
CA GLY A 214 3.09 -32.59 4.29
C GLY A 214 1.59 -32.30 4.41
N LYS A 215 1.18 -31.03 4.40
CA LYS A 215 -0.22 -30.61 4.46
C LYS A 215 -0.88 -30.78 3.09
N THR A 216 -2.11 -31.30 3.07
CA THR A 216 -2.91 -31.36 1.84
C THR A 216 -3.54 -30.01 1.56
N ILE A 217 -3.47 -29.52 0.32
CA ILE A 217 -4.12 -28.28 -0.12
C ILE A 217 -5.36 -28.64 -0.94
N VAL A 218 -6.49 -27.98 -0.66
CA VAL A 218 -7.74 -28.12 -1.41
C VAL A 218 -8.14 -26.82 -2.09
N GLU A 219 -8.95 -26.91 -3.16
CA GLU A 219 -9.37 -25.76 -3.97
C GLU A 219 -10.58 -25.00 -3.38
N ASP A 220 -11.43 -25.68 -2.61
CA ASP A 220 -12.65 -25.12 -2.06
C ASP A 220 -12.94 -25.62 -0.63
N ALA A 221 -13.73 -24.84 0.11
CA ALA A 221 -14.36 -25.24 1.37
C ALA A 221 -15.55 -24.33 1.68
N GLY A 222 -16.55 -24.90 2.36
CA GLY A 222 -17.75 -24.17 2.75
C GLY A 222 -18.20 -24.45 4.18
N HIS A 223 -19.44 -24.04 4.49
CA HIS A 223 -19.98 -24.04 5.85
C HIS A 223 -21.15 -25.01 6.05
N TYR A 224 -21.58 -25.71 5.00
CA TYR A 224 -22.86 -26.42 4.96
C TYR A 224 -22.71 -27.87 4.51
N ALA A 225 -23.74 -28.68 4.76
CA ALA A 225 -23.73 -30.13 4.55
C ALA A 225 -23.49 -30.59 3.10
N ASN A 226 -23.73 -29.72 2.12
CA ASN A 226 -23.57 -30.02 0.69
C ASN A 226 -22.14 -29.79 0.17
N GLU A 227 -21.24 -29.31 1.03
CA GLU A 227 -19.86 -28.95 0.65
C GLU A 227 -18.94 -30.16 0.76
N LYS A 228 -18.04 -30.33 -0.22
CA LYS A 228 -17.07 -31.42 -0.24
C LYS A 228 -16.04 -31.30 0.89
N ASN A 229 -15.65 -30.06 1.19
CA ASN A 229 -14.71 -29.70 2.24
C ASN A 229 -15.38 -28.71 3.19
N LEU A 230 -15.20 -28.89 4.50
CA LEU A 230 -15.74 -27.97 5.51
C LEU A 230 -14.62 -27.15 6.14
N TYR A 231 -14.88 -25.86 6.38
CA TYR A 231 -14.06 -25.10 7.32
C TYR A 231 -14.14 -25.73 8.71
N VAL A 232 -13.01 -25.81 9.41
CA VAL A 232 -12.98 -26.29 10.81
C VAL A 232 -13.98 -25.51 11.67
N SER A 233 -14.06 -24.18 11.49
CA SER A 233 -15.00 -23.30 12.21
C SER A 233 -16.48 -23.63 11.98
N ALA A 234 -16.78 -24.41 10.94
CA ALA A 234 -18.12 -24.83 10.55
C ALA A 234 -18.39 -26.31 10.83
N ALA A 235 -17.46 -27.05 11.45
CA ALA A 235 -17.62 -28.47 11.76
C ALA A 235 -17.82 -28.72 13.26
N LYS A 236 -18.54 -29.79 13.57
CA LYS A 236 -18.67 -30.39 14.91
C LYS A 236 -18.18 -31.83 14.86
N ARG A 237 -17.49 -32.26 15.91
CA ARG A 237 -17.09 -33.65 16.13
C ARG A 237 -18.31 -34.52 16.44
N ALA A 238 -18.12 -35.84 16.42
CA ALA A 238 -19.18 -36.81 16.67
C ALA A 238 -19.79 -36.72 18.09
N ASP A 239 -19.07 -36.15 19.04
CA ASP A 239 -19.54 -35.86 20.41
C ASP A 239 -20.41 -34.59 20.50
N GLY A 240 -20.54 -33.84 19.39
CA GLY A 240 -21.30 -32.59 19.31
C GLY A 240 -20.49 -31.33 19.61
N GLU A 241 -19.22 -31.46 20.04
CA GLU A 241 -18.34 -30.33 20.32
C GLU A 241 -17.82 -29.68 19.02
N PRO A 242 -17.51 -28.36 19.02
CA PRO A 242 -16.90 -27.71 17.87
C PRO A 242 -15.56 -28.34 17.50
N ALA A 243 -15.30 -28.49 16.19
CA ALA A 243 -13.99 -28.88 15.71
C ALA A 243 -12.95 -27.78 16.01
N THR A 244 -11.71 -28.22 16.18
CA THR A 244 -10.54 -27.40 16.48
C THR A 244 -9.51 -27.50 15.36
N GLU A 245 -8.49 -26.66 15.36
CA GLU A 245 -7.46 -26.70 14.30
C GLU A 245 -6.69 -28.04 14.26
N GLU A 246 -6.64 -28.78 15.38
CA GLU A 246 -6.06 -30.12 15.44
C GLU A 246 -6.85 -31.16 14.62
N ASP A 247 -8.13 -30.89 14.37
CA ASP A 247 -9.00 -31.76 13.56
C ASP A 247 -8.82 -31.52 12.05
N ALA A 248 -8.04 -30.52 11.65
CA ALA A 248 -7.78 -30.19 10.26
C ALA A 248 -6.86 -31.23 9.59
N ASN A 249 -7.28 -31.74 8.43
CA ASN A 249 -6.49 -32.65 7.61
C ASN A 249 -6.08 -32.04 6.25
N ALA A 250 -6.54 -30.83 5.95
CA ALA A 250 -6.19 -30.10 4.75
C ALA A 250 -6.25 -28.58 5.00
N TYR A 251 -5.77 -27.80 4.03
CA TYR A 251 -5.80 -26.35 4.05
C TYR A 251 -6.36 -25.79 2.74
N LEU A 252 -7.12 -24.71 2.85
CA LEU A 252 -7.54 -23.89 1.72
C LEU A 252 -6.75 -22.59 1.75
N ILE A 253 -6.04 -22.26 0.68
CA ILE A 253 -5.42 -20.95 0.53
C ILE A 253 -6.47 -19.99 -0.04
N SER A 254 -6.69 -18.87 0.65
CA SER A 254 -7.59 -17.81 0.17
C SER A 254 -6.88 -16.47 0.14
N THR A 255 -7.15 -15.69 -0.90
CA THR A 255 -6.64 -14.32 -1.03
C THR A 255 -7.69 -13.33 -0.53
N ASP A 256 -7.31 -12.41 0.34
CA ASP A 256 -8.21 -11.37 0.82
C ASP A 256 -8.33 -10.19 -0.16
N TYR A 257 -9.16 -9.20 0.18
CA TYR A 257 -9.37 -8.01 -0.65
C TYR A 257 -8.13 -7.11 -0.79
N ARG A 258 -7.11 -7.31 0.04
CA ARG A 258 -5.82 -6.60 0.00
C ARG A 258 -4.77 -7.39 -0.77
N GLY A 259 -5.12 -8.57 -1.30
CA GLY A 259 -4.19 -9.43 -2.04
C GLY A 259 -3.33 -10.31 -1.14
N GLN A 260 -3.59 -10.40 0.17
CA GLN A 260 -2.83 -11.22 1.09
C GLN A 260 -3.36 -12.66 1.11
N HIS A 261 -2.44 -13.63 1.01
CA HIS A 261 -2.76 -15.06 1.01
C HIS A 261 -2.80 -15.59 2.43
N ASN A 262 -3.86 -16.32 2.76
CA ASN A 262 -4.09 -16.90 4.07
C ASN A 262 -4.43 -18.39 3.92
N ALA A 263 -3.71 -19.26 4.62
CA ALA A 263 -4.03 -20.68 4.73
C ALA A 263 -5.08 -20.88 5.83
N LYS A 264 -6.22 -21.45 5.46
CA LYS A 264 -7.32 -21.76 6.38
C LYS A 264 -7.40 -23.26 6.63
N PRO A 265 -7.45 -23.71 7.88
CA PRO A 265 -7.59 -25.13 8.18
C PRO A 265 -8.99 -25.63 7.79
N VAL A 266 -9.03 -26.77 7.13
CA VAL A 266 -10.26 -27.40 6.62
C VAL A 266 -10.25 -28.91 6.88
N ILE A 267 -11.44 -29.51 6.83
CA ILE A 267 -11.65 -30.95 6.95
C ILE A 267 -12.18 -31.44 5.59
N THR A 268 -11.32 -32.13 4.85
CA THR A 268 -11.72 -32.87 3.63
C THR A 268 -12.14 -34.29 3.99
N GLY A 269 -13.16 -34.83 3.31
CA GLY A 269 -13.73 -36.13 3.65
C GLY A 269 -14.43 -36.17 5.02
N TRP A 270 -14.94 -35.02 5.47
CA TRP A 270 -15.50 -34.81 6.81
C TRP A 270 -16.66 -35.78 7.15
N GLN A 271 -17.43 -36.22 6.15
CA GLN A 271 -18.53 -37.18 6.31
C GLN A 271 -18.01 -38.55 6.77
N ASP A 272 -16.94 -39.03 6.14
CA ASP A 272 -16.32 -40.32 6.47
C ASP A 272 -15.61 -40.28 7.82
N LEU A 273 -15.15 -39.09 8.23
CA LEU A 273 -14.52 -38.83 9.53
C LEU A 273 -15.54 -38.59 10.65
N GLY A 274 -16.85 -38.59 10.36
CA GLY A 274 -17.92 -38.46 11.36
C GLY A 274 -18.16 -37.03 11.87
N PHE A 275 -17.69 -36.01 11.14
CA PHE A 275 -18.01 -34.61 11.46
C PHE A 275 -19.41 -34.24 10.95
N THR A 276 -20.00 -33.22 11.55
CA THR A 276 -21.28 -32.65 11.11
C THR A 276 -21.20 -31.12 10.98
N PRO A 277 -21.99 -30.47 10.11
CA PRO A 277 -21.99 -29.02 9.98
C PRO A 277 -22.56 -28.35 11.23
N LYS A 278 -21.93 -27.26 11.65
CA LYS A 278 -22.38 -26.43 12.78
C LYS A 278 -23.61 -25.60 12.45
N TYR A 279 -23.75 -25.18 11.19
CA TYR A 279 -24.80 -24.29 10.73
C TYR A 279 -25.80 -25.04 9.86
N GLU A 280 -27.07 -25.02 10.27
CA GLU A 280 -28.19 -25.29 9.39
C GLU A 280 -28.59 -23.96 8.73
N ARG A 281 -29.02 -23.98 7.46
CA ARG A 281 -29.52 -22.78 6.79
C ARG A 281 -30.74 -22.24 7.55
N TYR A 282 -30.65 -21.02 8.08
CA TYR A 282 -31.70 -20.36 8.86
C TYR A 282 -32.78 -19.71 7.97
N ASP A 283 -34.05 -20.07 8.15
CA ASP A 283 -35.24 -19.40 7.60
C ASP A 283 -35.96 -18.59 8.70
N GLY A 284 -35.82 -17.26 8.67
CA GLY A 284 -36.15 -16.40 9.79
C GLY A 284 -37.63 -16.26 10.16
N GLY A 285 -37.94 -16.40 11.46
CA GLY A 285 -39.21 -15.97 12.05
C GLY A 285 -39.14 -15.79 13.57
N THR A 286 -39.30 -14.55 14.07
CA THR A 286 -39.33 -14.20 15.50
C THR A 286 -40.76 -14.20 16.04
N GLN A 287 -41.03 -14.86 17.18
CA GLN A 287 -42.34 -14.90 17.84
C GLN A 287 -42.54 -13.74 18.84
N ALA A 288 -43.68 -13.05 18.76
CA ALA A 288 -44.10 -12.03 19.72
C ALA A 288 -44.90 -12.64 20.90
N GLN A 289 -44.66 -12.11 22.10
CA GLN A 289 -45.31 -12.56 23.35
C GLN A 289 -46.80 -12.13 23.38
N LYS A 290 -47.72 -13.07 23.63
CA LYS A 290 -49.17 -12.82 23.79
C LYS A 290 -49.60 -12.95 25.27
N GLY A 291 -50.29 -11.95 25.80
CA GLY A 291 -50.97 -11.96 27.10
C GLY A 291 -51.60 -10.60 27.46
N PRO A 292 -52.64 -10.55 28.34
CA PRO A 292 -53.24 -9.30 28.79
C PRO A 292 -52.29 -8.52 29.71
N MET A 293 -52.23 -7.20 29.51
CA MET A 293 -51.29 -6.29 30.14
C MET A 293 -51.74 -5.93 31.57
N THR A 294 -50.82 -5.96 32.56
CA THR A 294 -51.09 -5.54 33.96
C THR A 294 -51.31 -4.03 34.09
N GLU A 295 -51.90 -3.54 35.19
CA GLU A 295 -52.13 -2.10 35.41
C GLU A 295 -50.82 -1.30 35.48
N GLU A 296 -49.76 -1.88 36.04
CA GLU A 296 -48.41 -1.31 36.04
C GLU A 296 -47.84 -1.22 34.61
N GLN A 297 -47.97 -2.29 33.82
CA GLN A 297 -47.57 -2.27 32.40
C GLN A 297 -48.42 -1.28 31.56
N LYS A 298 -49.68 -1.05 31.93
CA LYS A 298 -50.54 0.00 31.30
C LYS A 298 -50.05 1.40 31.64
N ALA A 299 -49.64 1.65 32.89
CA ALA A 299 -49.07 2.93 33.30
C ALA A 299 -47.71 3.18 32.60
N GLU A 300 -46.83 2.19 32.58
CA GLU A 300 -45.55 2.26 31.86
C GLU A 300 -45.74 2.48 30.35
N ARG A 301 -46.69 1.77 29.73
CA ARG A 301 -47.02 1.95 28.31
C ARG A 301 -47.58 3.34 28.04
N LYS A 302 -48.37 3.91 28.96
CA LYS A 302 -48.91 5.27 28.82
C LYS A 302 -47.79 6.31 28.85
N THR A 303 -46.85 6.20 29.79
CA THR A 303 -45.66 7.05 29.86
C THR A 303 -44.77 6.87 28.63
N LEU A 304 -44.57 5.64 28.17
CA LEU A 304 -43.81 5.33 26.96
C LEU A 304 -44.42 6.00 25.71
N ILE A 305 -45.73 5.88 25.52
CA ILE A 305 -46.42 6.52 24.39
C ILE A 305 -46.32 8.04 24.48
N ALA A 306 -46.47 8.63 25.67
CA ALA A 306 -46.36 10.05 25.89
C ALA A 306 -44.96 10.58 25.54
N ASN A 307 -43.91 9.97 26.11
CA ASN A 307 -42.53 10.35 25.87
C ASN A 307 -42.12 10.16 24.41
N ASN A 308 -42.53 9.06 23.77
CA ASN A 308 -42.24 8.83 22.35
C ASN A 308 -42.87 9.90 21.46
N ARG A 309 -44.12 10.30 21.77
CA ARG A 309 -44.82 11.36 21.04
C ARG A 309 -44.17 12.73 21.27
N GLU A 310 -43.73 13.01 22.49
CA GLU A 310 -42.97 14.22 22.81
C GLU A 310 -41.64 14.25 22.04
N MET A 311 -40.92 13.13 21.97
CA MET A 311 -39.64 13.03 21.27
C MET A 311 -39.77 13.25 19.75
N GLU A 312 -40.83 12.70 19.14
CA GLU A 312 -41.17 12.97 17.74
C GLU A 312 -41.48 14.45 17.50
N SER A 313 -42.08 15.12 18.49
CA SER A 313 -42.41 16.55 18.42
C SER A 313 -41.16 17.41 18.61
N SER A 314 -40.32 17.09 19.60
CA SER A 314 -39.00 17.68 19.81
C SER A 314 -38.13 17.63 18.57
N THR A 315 -38.13 16.51 17.85
CA THR A 315 -37.35 16.36 16.61
C THR A 315 -37.70 17.42 15.57
N LYS A 316 -38.99 17.78 15.42
CA LYS A 316 -39.40 18.86 14.52
C LYS A 316 -38.92 20.23 14.98
N VAL A 317 -39.05 20.52 16.28
CA VAL A 317 -38.62 21.80 16.87
C VAL A 317 -37.10 21.96 16.75
N ARG A 318 -36.35 20.90 17.02
CA ARG A 318 -34.88 20.86 16.95
C ARG A 318 -34.37 21.08 15.53
N ARG A 319 -34.99 20.43 14.53
CA ARG A 319 -34.66 20.64 13.11
C ARG A 319 -34.93 22.07 12.65
N GLU A 320 -36.07 22.65 13.03
CA GLU A 320 -36.37 24.05 12.72
C GLU A 320 -35.43 25.04 13.43
N PHE A 321 -34.99 24.74 14.65
CA PHE A 321 -33.93 25.48 15.31
C PHE A 321 -32.62 25.44 14.51
N VAL A 322 -32.17 24.24 14.11
CA VAL A 322 -30.94 24.08 13.30
C VAL A 322 -31.05 24.83 11.97
N LYS A 323 -32.20 24.73 11.31
CA LYS A 323 -32.46 25.48 10.08
C LYS A 323 -32.36 26.99 10.26
N THR A 324 -32.93 27.50 11.35
CA THR A 324 -32.80 28.91 11.72
C THR A 324 -31.35 29.29 12.03
N LEU A 325 -30.62 28.42 12.75
CA LEU A 325 -29.21 28.60 13.07
C LEU A 325 -28.35 28.71 11.81
N LEU A 326 -28.58 27.86 10.82
CA LEU A 326 -27.81 27.80 9.57
C LEU A 326 -28.25 28.83 8.52
N SER A 327 -29.38 29.50 8.72
CA SER A 327 -29.77 30.67 7.91
C SER A 327 -28.96 31.94 8.22
N ARG A 328 -28.21 31.96 9.33
CA ARG A 328 -27.41 33.12 9.77
C ARG A 328 -26.29 33.44 8.79
N LYS A 329 -25.75 34.67 8.88
CA LYS A 329 -24.60 35.12 8.05
C LYS A 329 -23.30 34.43 8.43
N THR A 330 -23.09 34.19 9.72
CA THR A 330 -21.88 33.58 10.28
C THR A 330 -22.22 32.25 10.94
N ALA A 331 -21.33 31.26 10.76
CA ALA A 331 -21.46 29.97 11.43
C ALA A 331 -21.43 30.13 12.96
N PRO A 332 -22.13 29.25 13.72
CA PRO A 332 -22.17 29.33 15.17
C PRO A 332 -20.78 29.14 15.79
N LYS A 333 -20.51 29.79 16.93
CA LYS A 333 -19.22 29.67 17.61
C LYS A 333 -18.97 28.22 18.02
N GLY A 334 -17.74 27.75 17.82
CA GLY A 334 -17.34 26.38 18.18
C GLY A 334 -17.77 25.31 17.18
N TRP A 335 -18.32 25.68 16.02
CA TRP A 335 -18.75 24.70 15.03
C TRP A 335 -17.64 23.76 14.55
N GLN A 336 -16.39 24.24 14.46
CA GLN A 336 -15.25 23.38 14.08
C GLN A 336 -14.97 22.31 15.13
N TYR A 337 -15.05 22.66 16.41
CA TYR A 337 -14.87 21.71 17.50
C TYR A 337 -16.00 20.67 17.47
N PHE A 338 -17.25 21.13 17.33
CA PHE A 338 -18.40 20.24 17.20
C PHE A 338 -18.25 19.25 16.04
N THR A 339 -17.86 19.70 14.85
CA THR A 339 -17.74 18.82 13.68
C THR A 339 -16.60 17.82 13.82
N VAL A 340 -15.43 18.23 14.34
CA VAL A 340 -14.31 17.32 14.60
C VAL A 340 -14.67 16.32 15.70
N HIS A 341 -15.29 16.78 16.78
CA HIS A 341 -15.76 15.93 17.87
C HIS A 341 -16.75 14.87 17.36
N ALA A 342 -17.74 15.29 16.57
CA ALA A 342 -18.72 14.37 16.00
C ALA A 342 -18.07 13.31 15.09
N ILE A 343 -17.15 13.69 14.20
CA ILE A 343 -16.48 12.74 13.29
C ILE A 343 -15.61 11.73 14.05
N THR A 344 -15.00 12.15 15.17
CA THR A 344 -14.05 11.32 15.92
C THR A 344 -14.73 10.42 16.95
N HIS A 345 -15.79 10.90 17.60
CA HIS A 345 -16.47 10.17 18.68
C HIS A 345 -17.71 9.44 18.18
N ASP A 346 -18.38 9.99 17.16
CA ASP A 346 -19.67 9.52 16.65
C ASP A 346 -19.64 9.39 15.10
N PRO A 347 -18.69 8.60 14.51
CA PRO A 347 -18.38 8.60 13.08
C PRO A 347 -19.55 8.21 12.15
N GLU A 348 -20.54 7.49 12.67
CA GLU A 348 -21.79 7.20 11.97
C GLU A 348 -22.60 8.46 11.65
N THR A 349 -22.39 9.57 12.37
CA THR A 349 -23.04 10.86 12.05
C THR A 349 -22.46 11.47 10.77
N ALA A 350 -21.20 11.19 10.47
CA ALA A 350 -20.51 11.69 9.28
C ALA A 350 -20.69 10.80 8.04
N SER A 351 -20.89 9.49 8.23
CA SER A 351 -21.08 8.53 7.13
C SER A 351 -22.55 8.15 6.88
N GLY A 352 -23.39 8.28 7.90
CA GLY A 352 -24.76 7.81 7.89
C GLY A 352 -25.84 8.88 7.73
N TYR A 353 -25.51 10.17 7.58
CA TYR A 353 -26.50 11.26 7.57
C TYR A 353 -27.62 11.12 6.53
N ASP A 354 -28.77 11.76 6.80
CA ASP A 354 -29.83 11.94 5.82
C ASP A 354 -29.59 13.21 5.00
N GLY A 355 -29.18 13.04 3.74
CA GLY A 355 -28.85 14.15 2.85
C GLY A 355 -30.05 15.08 2.54
N LYS A 356 -31.29 14.57 2.61
CA LYS A 356 -32.49 15.42 2.42
C LYS A 356 -32.70 16.31 3.64
N VAL A 357 -32.54 15.77 4.84
CA VAL A 357 -32.60 16.54 6.09
C VAL A 357 -31.50 17.60 6.13
N ALA A 358 -30.27 17.26 5.78
CA ALA A 358 -29.17 18.23 5.72
C ALA A 358 -29.44 19.36 4.71
N THR A 359 -30.04 19.02 3.57
CA THR A 359 -30.41 19.99 2.54
C THR A 359 -31.51 20.93 3.01
N GLU A 360 -32.53 20.40 3.69
CA GLU A 360 -33.59 21.18 4.31
C GLU A 360 -33.04 22.17 5.35
N MET A 361 -32.08 21.72 6.18
CA MET A 361 -31.47 22.55 7.22
C MET A 361 -30.74 23.78 6.67
N ILE A 362 -30.15 23.71 5.47
CA ILE A 362 -29.50 24.89 4.86
C ILE A 362 -30.40 25.64 3.86
N GLY A 363 -31.64 25.19 3.67
CA GLY A 363 -32.58 25.77 2.71
C GLY A 363 -32.11 25.69 1.26
N ALA A 364 -31.27 24.72 0.92
CA ALA A 364 -30.79 24.56 -0.46
C ALA A 364 -31.86 23.92 -1.34
N LYS A 365 -31.97 24.41 -2.58
CA LYS A 365 -32.84 23.79 -3.59
C LYS A 365 -32.17 22.52 -4.11
N THR A 366 -32.90 21.42 -4.11
CA THR A 366 -32.48 20.16 -4.76
C THR A 366 -32.91 20.14 -6.23
N GLY A 367 -32.15 19.44 -7.07
CA GLY A 367 -32.58 19.12 -8.44
C GLY A 367 -33.76 18.14 -8.47
N GLU A 368 -34.25 17.80 -9.66
CA GLU A 368 -35.42 16.93 -9.86
C GLU A 368 -35.15 15.44 -9.55
N ASP A 369 -33.88 15.03 -9.39
CA ASP A 369 -33.47 13.62 -9.35
C ASP A 369 -32.84 13.22 -7.98
N THR A 370 -33.62 13.31 -6.89
CA THR A 370 -33.12 13.13 -5.50
C THR A 370 -33.28 11.73 -4.90
N ASP A 371 -33.92 10.80 -5.61
CA ASP A 371 -34.26 9.46 -5.11
C ASP A 371 -33.29 8.35 -5.55
N ARG A 372 -32.16 8.70 -6.16
CA ARG A 372 -31.12 7.75 -6.56
C ARG A 372 -30.37 7.20 -5.34
N TRP A 373 -30.20 5.89 -5.27
CA TRP A 373 -29.43 5.23 -4.21
C TRP A 373 -28.01 5.81 -4.10
N GLY A 374 -27.62 6.24 -2.90
CA GLY A 374 -26.31 6.85 -2.62
C GLY A 374 -26.16 8.31 -3.06
N TRP A 375 -27.22 8.95 -3.58
CA TRP A 375 -27.16 10.36 -3.98
C TRP A 375 -27.27 11.32 -2.78
N ASN A 376 -26.35 12.27 -2.68
CA ASN A 376 -26.41 13.36 -1.69
C ASN A 376 -26.96 14.64 -2.35
N PRO A 377 -28.14 15.13 -1.95
CA PRO A 377 -28.75 16.32 -2.55
C PRO A 377 -27.96 17.63 -2.31
N LEU A 378 -26.99 17.65 -1.39
CA LEU A 378 -26.07 18.78 -1.19
C LEU A 378 -24.92 18.84 -2.21
N ARG A 379 -24.66 17.76 -2.98
CA ARG A 379 -23.53 17.68 -3.92
C ARG A 379 -23.46 18.91 -4.83
N ASP A 380 -24.56 19.19 -5.54
CA ASP A 380 -24.64 20.31 -6.50
C ASP A 380 -24.67 21.67 -5.80
N HIS A 381 -25.13 21.72 -4.55
CA HIS A 381 -25.06 22.93 -3.74
C HIS A 381 -23.60 23.26 -3.42
N THR A 382 -22.83 22.30 -2.92
CA THR A 382 -21.42 22.48 -2.52
C THR A 382 -20.46 22.68 -3.70
N ALA A 383 -20.82 22.22 -4.90
CA ALA A 383 -20.02 22.43 -6.11
C ALA A 383 -20.02 23.90 -6.59
N LYS A 384 -20.91 24.76 -6.06
CA LYS A 384 -20.99 26.18 -6.43
C LYS A 384 -19.98 27.00 -5.63
N THR A 385 -19.25 27.90 -6.28
CA THR A 385 -18.26 28.79 -5.64
C THR A 385 -18.86 29.77 -4.63
N THR A 386 -20.18 29.99 -4.67
CA THR A 386 -20.93 30.83 -3.73
C THR A 386 -21.49 30.06 -2.53
N ALA A 387 -21.30 28.75 -2.49
CA ALA A 387 -21.72 27.93 -1.35
C ALA A 387 -20.86 28.28 -0.13
N ARG A 388 -21.49 28.20 1.05
CA ARG A 388 -20.82 28.40 2.33
C ARG A 388 -20.54 27.01 2.94
N PRO A 389 -19.39 26.39 2.64
CA PRO A 389 -19.13 24.98 2.96
C PRO A 389 -19.24 24.69 4.45
N GLU A 390 -18.91 25.65 5.31
CA GLU A 390 -19.05 25.54 6.76
C GLU A 390 -20.48 25.20 7.20
N PHE A 391 -21.50 25.81 6.57
CA PHE A 391 -22.90 25.52 6.89
C PHE A 391 -23.33 24.15 6.37
N SER A 392 -22.78 23.72 5.24
CA SER A 392 -23.06 22.39 4.67
C SER A 392 -22.49 21.30 5.57
N VAL A 393 -21.26 21.45 6.06
CA VAL A 393 -20.64 20.47 6.97
C VAL A 393 -21.40 20.39 8.30
N ILE A 394 -21.81 21.54 8.88
CA ILE A 394 -22.61 21.53 10.11
C ILE A 394 -23.96 20.84 9.88
N ALA A 395 -24.63 21.11 8.76
CA ALA A 395 -25.90 20.48 8.42
C ALA A 395 -25.80 18.97 8.26
N LEU A 396 -24.73 18.48 7.61
CA LEU A 396 -24.47 17.06 7.46
C LEU A 396 -24.33 16.36 8.81
N ILE A 397 -23.52 16.93 9.71
CA ILE A 397 -23.32 16.39 11.06
C ILE A 397 -24.63 16.43 11.88
N CYS A 398 -25.35 17.56 11.87
CA CYS A 398 -26.64 17.66 12.54
C CYS A 398 -27.63 16.62 11.99
N ALA A 399 -27.74 16.47 10.66
CA ALA A 399 -28.59 15.47 10.04
C ALA A 399 -28.17 14.02 10.37
N GLY A 400 -26.87 13.78 10.57
CA GLY A 400 -26.33 12.54 11.12
C GLY A 400 -26.91 12.22 12.48
N TYR A 401 -26.77 13.14 13.44
CA TYR A 401 -27.36 12.97 14.76
C TYR A 401 -28.89 12.83 14.72
N GLU A 402 -29.58 13.65 13.93
CA GLU A 402 -31.05 13.58 13.76
C GLU A 402 -31.54 12.24 13.21
N LYS A 403 -30.69 11.48 12.48
CA LYS A 403 -31.02 10.14 12.01
C LYS A 403 -30.85 9.09 13.12
N THR A 404 -29.84 9.26 13.97
CA THR A 404 -29.57 8.34 15.09
C THR A 404 -30.57 8.48 16.22
N ILE A 405 -31.11 9.69 16.43
CA ILE A 405 -32.12 9.96 17.44
C ILE A 405 -33.50 9.45 16.98
N GLN A 406 -33.97 8.38 17.61
CA GLN A 406 -35.28 7.77 17.42
C GLN A 406 -36.25 8.18 18.54
N LYS A 407 -37.55 7.92 18.33
CA LYS A 407 -38.61 8.30 19.28
C LYS A 407 -38.44 7.71 20.69
N ASP A 408 -37.75 6.59 20.80
CA ASP A 408 -37.49 5.85 22.05
C ASP A 408 -36.04 6.01 22.56
N SER A 409 -35.21 6.82 21.90
CA SER A 409 -33.81 7.04 22.28
C SER A 409 -33.61 7.65 23.67
N TRP A 410 -34.64 8.26 24.26
CA TRP A 410 -34.62 8.71 25.65
C TRP A 410 -34.47 7.56 26.66
N ARG A 411 -34.78 6.32 26.26
CA ARG A 411 -34.61 5.12 27.10
C ARG A 411 -33.15 4.70 27.23
N SER A 412 -32.41 4.69 26.11
CA SER A 412 -31.00 4.35 26.11
C SER A 412 -30.13 5.53 26.53
N ALA A 413 -30.57 6.76 26.18
CA ALA A 413 -29.90 8.02 26.50
C ALA A 413 -28.38 7.90 26.25
N GLU A 414 -28.04 7.60 25.00
CA GLU A 414 -26.67 7.36 24.56
C GLU A 414 -25.84 8.66 24.58
N LYS A 415 -24.54 8.51 24.85
CA LYS A 415 -23.60 9.63 25.00
C LYS A 415 -23.49 10.49 23.72
N ARG A 416 -23.63 9.86 22.54
CA ARG A 416 -23.72 10.56 21.26
C ARG A 416 -24.87 11.57 21.19
N HIS A 417 -26.05 11.21 21.71
CA HIS A 417 -27.22 12.09 21.72
C HIS A 417 -27.03 13.25 22.70
N PHE A 418 -26.33 12.99 23.81
CA PHE A 418 -25.91 14.03 24.74
C PHE A 418 -24.98 15.05 24.06
N HIS A 419 -23.93 14.62 23.35
CA HIS A 419 -23.00 15.52 22.66
C HIS A 419 -23.75 16.51 21.74
N TYR A 420 -24.69 16.00 20.95
CA TYR A 420 -25.48 16.82 20.04
C TYR A 420 -26.44 17.75 20.77
N LEU A 421 -27.26 17.23 21.69
CA LEU A 421 -28.24 18.06 22.41
C LEU A 421 -27.54 19.13 23.25
N ASN A 422 -26.43 18.79 23.91
CA ASN A 422 -25.62 19.74 24.68
C ASN A 422 -25.00 20.81 23.76
N GLN A 423 -24.49 20.43 22.58
CA GLN A 423 -24.02 21.44 21.64
C GLN A 423 -25.15 22.38 21.19
N LEU A 424 -26.34 21.85 20.90
CA LEU A 424 -27.48 22.68 20.52
C LEU A 424 -27.89 23.65 21.65
N THR A 425 -27.88 23.21 22.91
CA THR A 425 -28.22 24.09 24.05
C THR A 425 -27.20 25.23 24.18
N THR A 426 -25.90 24.98 23.99
CA THR A 426 -24.89 26.05 23.95
C THR A 426 -25.08 27.03 22.80
N TRP A 427 -25.73 26.62 21.71
CA TRP A 427 -26.12 27.49 20.60
C TRP A 427 -27.48 28.19 20.80
N GLY A 428 -28.14 27.95 21.93
CA GLY A 428 -29.39 28.59 22.34
C GLY A 428 -30.66 27.76 22.11
N TYR A 429 -30.54 26.45 21.91
CA TYR A 429 -31.69 25.54 21.87
C TYR A 429 -32.23 25.27 23.28
N THR A 430 -33.56 25.26 23.43
CA THR A 430 -34.21 24.83 24.68
C THR A 430 -34.72 23.41 24.52
N ALA A 431 -34.08 22.46 25.21
CA ALA A 431 -34.47 21.05 25.19
C ALA A 431 -35.82 20.83 25.91
N SER A 432 -36.63 19.92 25.38
CA SER A 432 -37.90 19.50 26.00
C SER A 432 -37.68 18.59 27.22
N THR A 433 -38.77 18.26 27.93
CA THR A 433 -38.71 17.37 29.09
C THR A 433 -38.10 16.01 28.76
N VAL A 434 -38.45 15.43 27.60
CA VAL A 434 -37.92 14.12 27.19
C VAL A 434 -36.47 14.18 26.73
N GLU A 435 -36.03 15.31 26.16
CA GLU A 435 -34.62 15.52 25.78
C GLU A 435 -33.75 15.79 27.00
N GLN A 436 -34.29 16.43 28.04
CA GLN A 436 -33.60 16.62 29.32
C GLN A 436 -33.25 15.29 29.99
N ILE A 437 -34.04 14.23 29.80
CA ILE A 437 -33.69 12.88 30.28
C ILE A 437 -32.32 12.42 29.72
N ILE A 438 -32.02 12.76 28.46
CA ILE A 438 -30.75 12.43 27.83
C ILE A 438 -29.63 13.32 28.37
N LEU A 439 -29.91 14.62 28.57
CA LEU A 439 -28.95 15.59 29.09
C LEU A 439 -28.54 15.29 30.53
N ASP A 440 -29.52 15.07 31.40
CA ASP A 440 -29.34 14.85 32.83
C ASP A 440 -28.54 13.58 33.12
N LYS A 441 -28.66 12.54 32.27
CA LYS A 441 -27.94 11.28 32.44
C LYS A 441 -26.42 11.45 32.42
N HIS A 442 -25.91 12.37 31.60
CA HIS A 442 -24.46 12.56 31.39
C HIS A 442 -23.93 13.87 32.01
N ALA A 443 -24.80 14.75 32.49
CA ALA A 443 -24.42 16.02 33.12
C ALA A 443 -23.50 15.86 34.36
N ALA A 444 -23.57 14.71 35.05
CA ALA A 444 -22.73 14.41 36.21
C ALA A 444 -21.33 13.87 35.86
N GLU A 445 -21.10 13.40 34.63
CA GLU A 445 -19.81 12.84 34.22
C GLU A 445 -18.82 13.93 33.78
N ASP A 446 -19.31 15.00 33.13
CA ASP A 446 -18.46 16.08 32.61
C ASP A 446 -17.97 17.05 33.70
N THR A 447 -18.64 17.13 34.85
CA THR A 447 -18.20 17.96 36.00
C THR A 447 -17.04 17.36 36.80
N ALA A 448 -16.63 16.13 36.50
CA ALA A 448 -15.54 15.43 37.19
C ALA A 448 -14.17 15.58 36.49
N THR A 449 -14.10 16.30 35.36
CA THR A 449 -12.89 16.34 34.51
C THR A 449 -12.35 17.74 34.20
N ASP A 450 -12.86 18.79 34.86
CA ASP A 450 -12.31 20.16 34.80
C ASP A 450 -11.35 20.47 35.96
#